data_AF-A0A832EZM9-F1
#
_entry.id   AF-A0A832EZM9-F1
#
_cell.length_a   1.000
_cell.length_b   1.000
_cell.length_c   1.000
_cell.angle_alpha   90.00
_cell.angle_beta   90.00
_cell.angle_gamma   90.00
#
_symmetry.space_group_name_H-M   'P 1'
#
loop_
_entity.id
_entity.type
_entity.pdbx_description
1 polymer ?
#
loop_
_entity_poly.entity_id
_entity_poly.type
_entity_poly.pdbx_seq_one_letter_code
_entity_poly.pdbx_strand_id
1 'polypeptide(L)' 'MRKAGAERISEDGVEALREVLETIALEISREAVALAKHAGRKTVNAEDIKLVSRKLLALTRLGI' A
#
# COMPACT_ATOMS: atom_id res chain seq x y z
N MET A 1 1.07 -0.87 -15.97
CA MET A 1 2.34 -0.46 -16.61
C MET A 1 2.15 0.10 -18.02
N ARG A 2 1.45 -0.56 -18.96
CA ARG A 2 1.14 0.05 -20.29
C ARG A 2 0.38 1.37 -20.21
N LYS A 3 -0.65 1.44 -19.35
CA LYS A 3 -1.38 2.70 -19.06
C LYS A 3 -0.50 3.80 -18.44
N ALA A 4 0.65 3.42 -17.88
CA ALA A 4 1.65 4.35 -17.35
C ALA A 4 2.72 4.72 -18.39
N GLY A 5 2.56 4.29 -19.66
CA GLY A 5 3.46 4.62 -20.78
C GLY A 5 4.48 3.55 -21.15
N ALA A 6 4.51 2.39 -20.47
CA ALA A 6 5.45 1.32 -20.84
C ALA A 6 5.02 0.62 -22.13
N GLU A 7 5.84 0.70 -23.19
CA GLU A 7 5.58 0.05 -24.48
C GLU A 7 5.77 -1.48 -24.40
N ARG A 8 6.86 -1.94 -23.79
CA ARG A 8 7.17 -3.36 -23.51
C ARG A 8 7.43 -3.56 -22.02
N ILE A 9 7.07 -4.74 -21.52
CA ILE A 9 7.22 -5.13 -20.12
C ILE A 9 7.67 -6.59 -20.12
N SER A 10 8.76 -6.91 -19.42
CA SER A 10 9.19 -8.29 -19.20
C SER A 10 8.29 -9.00 -18.19
N GLU A 11 8.26 -10.33 -18.23
CA GLU A 11 7.55 -11.13 -17.23
C GLU A 11 8.07 -10.85 -15.81
N ASP A 12 9.38 -10.88 -15.62
CA ASP A 12 10.03 -10.54 -14.35
C ASP A 12 9.66 -9.14 -13.85
N GLY A 13 9.47 -8.17 -14.75
CA GLY A 13 9.06 -6.82 -14.38
C GLY A 13 7.62 -6.74 -13.90
N VAL A 14 6.74 -7.63 -14.40
CA VAL A 14 5.38 -7.77 -13.88
C VAL A 14 5.41 -8.42 -12.49
N GLU A 15 6.22 -9.46 -12.32
CA GLU A 15 6.31 -10.18 -11.06
C GLU A 15 6.90 -9.32 -9.94
N ALA A 16 8.00 -8.61 -10.20
CA ALA A 16 8.59 -7.68 -9.24
C ALA A 16 7.60 -6.58 -8.81
N LEU A 17 6.79 -6.06 -9.73
CA LEU A 17 5.75 -5.08 -9.37
C LEU A 17 4.68 -5.70 -8.48
N ARG A 18 4.28 -6.95 -8.72
CA ARG A 18 3.33 -7.66 -7.86
C ARG A 18 3.88 -7.81 -6.45
N GLU A 19 5.10 -8.32 -6.30
CA GLU A 19 5.73 -8.53 -4.99
C GLU A 19 5.80 -7.23 -4.18
N VAL A 20 6.16 -6.12 -4.82
CA VAL A 20 6.19 -4.79 -4.18
C VAL A 20 4.79 -4.35 -3.76
N LEU A 21 3.77 -4.54 -4.61
CA LEU A 21 2.39 -4.19 -4.28
C LEU A 21 1.85 -5.01 -3.10
N GLU A 22 2.15 -6.30 -3.05
CA GLU A 22 1.75 -7.18 -1.95
C GLU A 22 2.42 -6.78 -0.64
N THR A 23 3.70 -6.45 -0.68
CA THR A 23 4.45 -5.95 0.47
C THR A 23 3.82 -4.67 1.03
N ILE A 24 3.58 -3.68 0.17
CA ILE A 24 2.93 -2.41 0.55
C ILE A 24 1.53 -2.66 1.11
N ALA A 25 0.74 -3.54 0.48
CA ALA A 25 -0.61 -3.86 0.94
C ALA A 25 -0.59 -4.51 2.33
N LEU A 26 0.38 -5.37 2.61
CA LEU A 26 0.53 -6.00 3.92
C LEU A 26 0.91 -4.99 5.01
N GLU A 27 1.80 -4.05 4.72
CA GLU A 27 2.16 -2.97 5.64
C GLU A 27 0.96 -2.07 5.97
N ILE A 28 0.22 -1.63 4.94
CA ILE A 28 -0.99 -0.84 5.12
C ILE A 28 -2.00 -1.60 5.99
N SER A 29 -2.17 -2.90 5.74
CA SER A 29 -3.11 -3.74 6.49
C SER A 29 -2.74 -3.86 7.96
N ARG A 30 -1.45 -4.04 8.27
CA ARG A 30 -0.95 -4.14 9.65
C ARG A 30 -1.21 -2.86 10.44
N GLU A 31 -0.88 -1.71 9.87
CA GLU A 31 -1.12 -0.42 10.53
C GLU A 31 -2.62 -0.11 10.66
N ALA A 32 -3.43 -0.43 9.64
CA ALA A 32 -4.88 -0.21 9.70
C ALA A 32 -5.55 -1.09 10.77
N VAL A 33 -5.10 -2.34 10.95
CA VAL A 33 -5.53 -3.20 12.05
C VAL A 33 -5.17 -2.59 13.41
N ALA A 34 -3.97 -2.02 13.54
CA ALA A 34 -3.55 -1.36 14.77
C ALA A 34 -4.42 -0.13 15.09
N LEU A 35 -4.76 0.68 14.09
CA LEU A 35 -5.67 1.82 14.24
C LEU A 35 -7.08 1.40 14.67
N ALA A 36 -7.65 0.39 14.00
CA ALA A 36 -8.96 -0.13 14.35
C ALA A 36 -8.99 -0.63 15.80
N LYS A 37 -7.95 -1.38 16.22
CA LYS A 37 -7.79 -1.85 17.60
C LYS A 37 -7.66 -0.70 18.60
N HIS A 38 -6.88 0.33 18.29
CA HIS A 38 -6.73 1.50 19.15
C HIS A 38 -8.05 2.26 19.33
N ALA A 39 -8.89 2.29 18.29
CA ALA A 39 -10.23 2.83 18.33
C ALA A 39 -11.29 1.89 18.95
N GLY A 40 -10.88 0.75 19.53
CA GLY A 40 -11.79 -0.24 20.13
C GLY A 40 -12.65 -1.03 19.13
N ARG A 41 -12.37 -0.91 17.83
CA ARG A 41 -13.10 -1.62 16.77
C ARG A 41 -12.40 -2.92 16.40
N LYS A 42 -13.19 -3.95 16.08
CA LYS A 42 -12.70 -5.22 15.51
C LYS A 42 -12.63 -5.19 13.98
N THR A 43 -13.45 -4.35 13.36
CA THR A 43 -13.55 -4.22 11.90
C THR A 43 -12.69 -3.06 11.42
N VAL A 44 -11.76 -3.35 10.52
CA VAL A 44 -11.01 -2.34 9.76
C VAL A 44 -11.95 -1.72 8.74
N ASN A 45 -12.07 -0.40 8.75
CA ASN A 45 -12.92 0.33 7.82
C ASN A 45 -12.07 1.01 6.71
N ALA A 46 -12.74 1.58 5.72
CA ALA A 46 -12.06 2.27 4.63
C ALA A 46 -11.27 3.51 5.09
N GLU A 47 -11.64 4.13 6.21
CA GLU A 47 -10.95 5.30 6.74
C GLU A 47 -9.60 4.94 7.34
N ASP A 48 -9.50 3.80 8.04
CA ASP A 48 -8.25 3.25 8.56
C ASP A 48 -7.25 3.07 7.41
N ILE A 49 -7.69 2.44 6.32
CA ILE A 49 -6.88 2.23 5.11
C ILE A 49 -6.45 3.56 4.51
N LYS A 50 -7.40 4.49 4.26
CA LYS A 50 -7.09 5.79 3.66
C LYS A 50 -6.12 6.61 4.52
N LEU A 51 -6.25 6.56 5.85
CA LEU A 51 -5.38 7.29 6.77
C LEU A 51 -3.94 6.76 6.68
N VAL A 52 -3.77 5.44 6.76
CA VAL A 52 -2.46 4.78 6.64
C VAL A 52 -1.85 4.99 5.27
N SER A 53 -2.62 4.81 4.20
CA SER A 53 -2.12 5.03 2.83
C SER A 53 -1.63 6.46 2.61
N ARG A 54 -2.33 7.48 3.15
CA ARG A 54 -1.87 8.87 3.08
C ARG A 54 -0.56 9.08 3.83
N LYS A 55 -0.43 8.51 5.03
CA LYS A 55 0.81 8.56 5.83
C LYS A 55 1.97 7.92 5.07
N LEU A 56 1.77 6.71 4.54
CA LEU A 56 2.80 5.98 3.79
C LEU A 56 3.26 6.75 2.54
N LEU A 57 2.31 7.27 1.76
CA LEU A 57 2.60 8.08 0.57
C LEU A 57 3.33 9.38 0.90
N ALA A 58 3.05 9.99 2.06
CA ALA A 58 3.75 11.18 2.52
C ALA A 58 5.22 10.85 2.84
N LEU A 59 5.47 9.73 3.53
CA LEU A 59 6.83 9.29 3.86
C LEU A 59 7.66 9.00 2.61
N THR A 60 7.10 8.27 1.64
CA THR A 60 7.81 7.97 0.37
C THR A 60 8.15 9.22 -0.44
N ARG A 61 7.31 10.26 -0.39
CA ARG A 61 7.58 11.54 -1.05
C ARG A 61 8.64 12.39 -0.36
N LEU A 62 8.89 12.15 0.93
CA LEU A 62 9.90 12.88 1.70
C LEU A 62 11.31 12.31 1.52
N GLY A 63 11.48 11.24 0.72
CA GLY A 63 12.79 10.73 0.33
C GLY A 63 13.61 10.12 1.47
N ILE A 64 12.92 9.70 2.54
CA ILE A 64 13.44 8.90 3.66
C ILE A 64 12.91 7.48 3.58
#